data_AF-A0A5J5TNE8-F1
#
_entry.id   AF-A0A5J5TNE8-F1
#
_cell.length_a   1.000
_cell.length_b   1.000
_cell.length_c   1.000
_cell.angle_alpha   90.00
_cell.angle_beta   90.00
_cell.angle_gamma   90.00
#
_symmetry.space_group_name_H-M   'P 1'
#
loop_
_entity.id
_entity.type
_entity.pdbx_description
1 polymer ?
#
loop_
_entity_poly.entity_id
_entity_poly.type
_entity_poly.pdbx_seq_one_letter_code
_entity_poly.pdbx_strand_id
1 'polypeptide(L)'
;MTTAVQLFHSLPPIASLPTATVPAAKSSAGARNQPASLHVVCASRKGRDDDYHATLKALNSKGRFPRKSLGQHYMLNPEINEQLARAANVEEGDVVLEIGPGTGSLTNVLINSGATVLAIEKDPHMVDLVRERFETTDKFKVLQEDFVKCHIRSHISPILENRKALNVSLIRAKEETAVRLVELSLRTSEYRPINIFVNFYSEPEYNFRVPRTNFFPQPNVDAAVVTFRLKQAPDYPSVASTKSFFSMVHSAFNGKRKMLRRSLQHICPSNEIERALGDAGLPTTSRPEELTLDDFVKLYNMIAKV
;
A
#
# COMPACT_ATOMS: atom_id res chain seq x y z
N MET A 1 4.72 -2.41 -10.58
CA MET A 1 3.50 -1.59 -10.65
C MET A 1 2.22 -2.41 -10.54
N THR A 2 2.20 -3.66 -11.01
CA THR A 2 1.03 -4.56 -10.91
C THR A 2 0.61 -4.85 -9.46
N THR A 3 1.56 -4.99 -8.53
CA THR A 3 1.31 -5.42 -7.14
C THR A 3 0.53 -4.41 -6.31
N ALA A 4 0.83 -3.11 -6.40
CA ALA A 4 0.16 -2.08 -5.60
C ALA A 4 -1.30 -1.88 -6.05
N VAL A 5 -1.55 -1.76 -7.36
CA VAL A 5 -2.89 -1.67 -7.95
C VAL A 5 -3.77 -2.84 -7.49
N GLN A 6 -3.19 -4.03 -7.52
CA GLN A 6 -3.88 -5.26 -7.16
C GLN A 6 -4.15 -5.36 -5.66
N LEU A 7 -3.25 -4.87 -4.80
CA LEU A 7 -3.48 -4.78 -3.36
C LEU A 7 -4.76 -3.98 -3.04
N PHE A 8 -4.88 -2.76 -3.57
CA PHE A 8 -6.06 -1.93 -3.35
C PHE A 8 -7.35 -2.51 -3.96
N HIS A 9 -7.29 -3.18 -5.12
CA HIS A 9 -8.47 -3.85 -5.70
C HIS A 9 -8.93 -5.08 -4.90
N SER A 10 -8.01 -5.72 -4.18
CA SER A 10 -8.27 -6.97 -3.48
C SER A 10 -8.71 -6.76 -2.03
N LEU A 11 -8.50 -5.56 -1.48
CA LEU A 11 -8.94 -5.20 -0.14
C LEU A 11 -10.43 -4.86 -0.13
N PRO A 12 -11.16 -5.23 0.94
CA PRO A 12 -12.55 -4.80 1.07
C PRO A 12 -12.61 -3.27 1.05
N PRO A 13 -13.62 -2.63 0.42
CA PRO A 13 -13.94 -1.27 0.78
C PRO A 13 -14.14 -1.24 2.30
N ILE A 14 -13.58 -0.25 2.99
CA ILE A 14 -13.82 -0.04 4.42
C ILE A 14 -15.29 0.38 4.56
N ALA A 15 -16.20 -0.58 4.43
CA ALA A 15 -17.57 -0.43 4.83
C ALA A 15 -17.53 -0.24 6.35
N SER A 16 -18.27 0.74 6.83
CA SER A 16 -18.53 0.92 8.25
C SER A 16 -18.97 -0.43 8.82
N LEU A 17 -18.10 -1.07 9.60
CA LEU A 17 -18.46 -2.23 10.39
C LEU A 17 -19.66 -1.83 11.26
N PRO A 18 -20.65 -2.72 11.43
CA PRO A 18 -21.82 -2.42 12.24
C PRO A 18 -21.35 -1.96 13.62
N THR A 19 -21.74 -0.74 14.00
CA THR A 19 -21.63 -0.28 15.38
C THR A 19 -22.34 -1.30 16.24
N ALA A 20 -21.58 -2.10 16.99
CA ALA A 20 -22.14 -2.89 18.06
C ALA A 20 -22.85 -1.92 19.00
N THR A 21 -24.18 -1.99 19.05
CA THR A 21 -24.99 -1.27 20.02
C THR A 21 -24.63 -1.78 21.40
N VAL A 22 -23.84 -1.01 22.13
CA VAL A 22 -23.57 -1.23 23.55
C VAL A 22 -24.86 -0.88 24.31
N PRO A 23 -25.42 -1.76 25.15
CA PRO A 23 -26.54 -1.40 26.01
C PRO A 23 -26.09 -0.33 27.00
N ALA A 24 -26.91 0.70 27.17
CA ALA A 24 -26.66 1.81 28.09
C ALA A 24 -26.45 1.30 29.53
N ALA A 25 -25.23 1.41 30.03
CA ALA A 25 -24.91 1.29 31.45
C ALA A 25 -24.61 2.68 32.03
N LYS A 26 -25.17 2.91 33.22
CA LYS A 26 -25.32 4.20 33.89
C LYS A 26 -23.99 4.86 34.29
N SER A 27 -24.08 6.19 34.34
CA SER A 27 -23.15 7.20 34.83
C SER A 27 -22.26 6.83 36.03
N SER A 28 -20.99 7.24 35.96
CA SER A 28 -20.35 8.03 37.01
C SER A 28 -19.23 8.88 36.41
N ALA A 29 -18.99 10.03 37.05
CA ALA A 29 -18.41 11.22 36.47
C ALA A 29 -16.87 11.27 36.50
N GLY A 30 -16.32 12.07 35.57
CA GLY A 30 -15.15 12.92 35.82
C GLY A 30 -13.78 12.28 35.63
N ALA A 31 -13.31 12.21 34.38
CA ALA A 31 -11.88 12.29 34.09
C ALA A 31 -11.67 13.14 32.84
N ARG A 32 -10.88 14.21 32.99
CA ARG A 32 -10.49 15.13 31.92
C ARG A 32 -9.82 14.35 30.80
N ASN A 33 -10.32 14.50 29.58
CA ASN A 33 -9.66 14.05 28.36
C ASN A 33 -8.43 14.95 28.13
N GLN A 34 -7.27 14.54 28.64
CA GLN A 34 -5.97 15.00 28.14
C GLN A 34 -5.32 13.83 27.40
N PRO A 35 -4.65 14.07 26.27
CA PRO A 35 -3.94 13.03 25.56
C PRO A 35 -2.83 12.50 26.46
N ALA A 36 -2.81 11.19 26.67
CA ALA A 36 -1.69 10.55 27.36
C ALA A 36 -0.43 10.75 26.50
N SER A 37 0.50 11.58 26.98
CA SER A 37 1.90 11.49 26.58
C SER A 37 2.65 10.75 27.67
N LEU A 38 3.37 9.69 27.28
CA LEU A 38 4.36 9.05 28.15
C LEU A 38 5.47 8.43 27.30
N HIS A 39 6.69 8.89 27.54
CA HIS A 39 7.93 8.41 26.94
C HIS A 39 8.48 7.20 27.71
N VAL A 40 9.11 6.23 27.03
CA VAL A 40 10.10 5.32 27.65
C VAL A 40 11.26 5.05 26.68
N VAL A 41 12.47 5.17 27.23
CA VAL A 41 13.80 5.09 26.62
C VAL A 41 14.46 3.74 26.92
N CYS A 42 15.24 3.27 25.92
CA CYS A 42 16.29 2.25 25.90
C CYS A 42 16.08 0.85 26.52
N ALA A 43 16.16 -0.16 25.64
CA ALA A 43 16.85 -1.41 25.94
C ALA A 43 18.01 -1.62 24.95
N SER A 44 19.23 -1.62 25.51
CA SER A 44 20.42 -2.39 25.12
C SER A 44 20.69 -2.65 23.63
N ARG A 45 21.84 -2.13 23.17
CA ARG A 45 22.59 -2.66 22.02
C ARG A 45 22.52 -4.19 21.98
N LYS A 46 21.87 -4.74 20.96
CA LYS A 46 22.32 -5.97 20.32
C LYS A 46 22.84 -5.56 18.95
N GLY A 47 24.07 -5.97 18.68
CA GLY A 47 24.94 -5.34 17.69
C GLY A 47 24.38 -5.36 16.27
N ARG A 48 25.00 -4.53 15.42
CA ARG A 48 24.94 -4.56 13.95
C ARG A 48 25.01 -5.96 13.31
N ASP A 49 25.41 -6.97 14.08
CA ASP A 49 25.81 -8.29 13.63
C ASP A 49 24.67 -9.34 13.67
N ASP A 50 23.64 -9.21 14.50
CA ASP A 50 22.68 -10.32 14.73
C ASP A 50 21.78 -10.61 13.52
N ASP A 51 21.20 -9.60 12.85
CA ASP A 51 20.22 -9.83 11.77
C ASP A 51 20.87 -9.96 10.37
N TYR A 52 22.03 -9.33 10.16
CA TYR A 52 22.90 -9.58 9.00
C TYR A 52 23.37 -11.03 8.99
N HIS A 53 23.93 -11.49 10.11
CA HIS A 53 24.35 -12.88 10.23
C HIS A 53 23.14 -13.82 10.25
N ALA A 54 22.00 -13.47 10.83
CA ALA A 54 20.81 -14.33 10.76
C ALA A 54 20.31 -14.49 9.32
N THR A 55 20.22 -13.41 8.54
CA THR A 55 19.80 -13.44 7.14
C THR A 55 20.77 -14.26 6.30
N LEU A 56 22.08 -14.00 6.39
CA LEU A 56 23.08 -14.77 5.64
C LEU A 56 23.21 -16.20 6.13
N LYS A 57 23.11 -16.46 7.44
CA LYS A 57 23.11 -17.81 8.02
C LYS A 57 21.90 -18.60 7.55
N ALA A 58 20.71 -18.00 7.50
CA ALA A 58 19.50 -18.66 7.02
C ALA A 58 19.57 -19.00 5.52
N LEU A 59 20.24 -18.15 4.73
CA LEU A 59 20.53 -18.45 3.32
C LEU A 59 21.60 -19.54 3.17
N ASN A 60 22.72 -19.42 3.89
CA ASN A 60 23.87 -20.32 3.80
C ASN A 60 23.60 -21.71 4.37
N SER A 61 22.86 -21.84 5.48
CA SER A 61 22.63 -23.11 6.19
C SER A 61 21.90 -24.15 5.34
N LYS A 62 21.20 -23.72 4.30
CA LYS A 62 20.46 -24.59 3.38
C LYS A 62 20.95 -24.49 1.93
N GLY A 63 22.14 -23.91 1.70
CA GLY A 63 22.72 -23.76 0.35
C GLY A 63 21.86 -22.92 -0.60
N ARG A 64 21.17 -21.91 -0.06
CA ARG A 64 20.15 -21.15 -0.81
C ARG A 64 20.75 -19.91 -1.44
N PHE A 65 20.46 -19.72 -2.71
CA PHE A 65 20.91 -18.55 -3.47
C PHE A 65 19.73 -17.65 -3.83
N PRO A 66 19.88 -16.32 -3.70
CA PRO A 66 18.85 -15.37 -4.12
C PRO A 66 18.48 -15.53 -5.60
N ARG A 67 17.19 -15.65 -5.89
CA ARG A 67 16.66 -15.82 -7.25
C ARG A 67 16.38 -14.46 -7.88
N LYS A 68 17.22 -14.06 -8.85
CA LYS A 68 17.03 -12.82 -9.62
C LYS A 68 15.67 -12.75 -10.32
N SER A 69 15.15 -13.89 -10.81
CA SER A 69 13.84 -13.97 -11.48
C SER A 69 12.66 -13.66 -10.55
N LEU A 70 12.84 -13.80 -9.23
CA LEU A 70 11.84 -13.45 -8.22
C LEU A 70 12.07 -12.06 -7.62
N GLY A 71 13.11 -11.34 -8.06
CA GLY A 71 13.44 -10.01 -7.53
C GLY A 71 13.86 -10.02 -6.06
N GLN A 72 14.43 -11.13 -5.57
CA GLN A 72 14.81 -11.28 -4.16
C GLN A 72 15.97 -10.34 -3.78
N HIS A 73 15.66 -9.38 -2.90
CA HIS A 73 16.61 -8.47 -2.25
C HIS A 73 16.25 -8.39 -0.76
N TYR A 74 17.09 -8.97 0.09
CA TYR A 74 16.83 -9.08 1.53
C TYR A 74 17.38 -7.87 2.28
N MET A 75 16.56 -7.27 3.15
CA MET A 75 16.98 -6.17 4.03
C MET A 75 17.96 -6.71 5.08
N LEU A 76 19.13 -6.09 5.16
CA LEU A 76 20.21 -6.43 6.09
C LEU A 76 20.23 -5.56 7.35
N ASN A 77 19.53 -4.42 7.31
CA ASN A 77 19.58 -3.40 8.35
C ASN A 77 18.29 -3.45 9.20
N PRO A 78 18.35 -3.94 10.45
CA PRO A 78 17.19 -4.07 11.32
C PRO A 78 16.62 -2.70 11.72
N GLU A 79 17.45 -1.66 11.87
CA GLU A 79 16.97 -0.32 12.20
C GLU A 79 16.03 0.24 11.13
N ILE A 80 16.24 -0.13 9.86
CA ILE A 80 15.33 0.25 8.77
C ILE A 80 13.99 -0.49 8.90
N ASN A 81 13.97 -1.75 9.34
CA ASN A 81 12.73 -2.47 9.60
C ASN A 81 11.96 -1.87 10.79
N GLU A 82 12.66 -1.38 11.82
CA GLU A 82 12.03 -0.64 12.93
C GLU A 82 11.46 0.71 12.48
N GLN A 83 12.20 1.46 11.64
CA GLN A 83 11.67 2.68 11.04
C GLN A 83 10.44 2.41 10.17
N LEU A 84 10.44 1.29 9.46
CA LEU A 84 9.33 0.83 8.64
C LEU A 84 8.09 0.54 9.48
N ALA A 85 8.22 -0.25 10.55
CA ALA A 85 7.10 -0.55 11.45
C ALA A 85 6.55 0.72 12.11
N ARG A 86 7.43 1.67 12.49
CA ARG A 86 7.02 2.98 13.03
C ARG A 86 6.30 3.85 12.01
N ALA A 87 6.80 3.94 10.78
CA ALA A 87 6.15 4.70 9.70
C ALA A 87 4.74 4.15 9.39
N ALA A 88 4.56 2.84 9.52
CA ALA A 88 3.27 2.19 9.37
C ALA A 88 2.36 2.30 10.61
N ASN A 89 2.83 2.93 11.70
CA ASN A 89 2.16 3.03 12.99
C ASN A 89 1.59 1.68 13.48
N VAL A 90 2.43 0.63 13.42
CA VAL A 90 2.05 -0.71 13.87
C VAL A 90 1.99 -0.73 15.40
N GLU A 91 0.85 -1.18 15.93
CA GLU A 91 0.56 -1.26 17.36
C GLU A 91 0.22 -2.70 17.79
N GLU A 92 0.22 -2.94 19.10
CA GLU A 92 -0.16 -4.23 19.67
C GLU A 92 -1.62 -4.57 19.30
N GLY A 93 -1.84 -5.79 18.81
CA GLY A 93 -3.16 -6.25 18.39
C GLY A 93 -3.48 -6.04 16.90
N ASP A 94 -2.67 -5.27 16.18
CA ASP A 94 -2.82 -5.06 14.74
C ASP A 94 -2.72 -6.37 13.96
N VAL A 95 -3.38 -6.39 12.80
CA VAL A 95 -3.24 -7.45 11.79
C VAL A 95 -2.47 -6.88 10.61
N VAL A 96 -1.27 -7.39 10.38
CA VAL A 96 -0.40 -6.92 9.31
C VAL A 96 -0.34 -7.96 8.20
N LEU A 97 -0.67 -7.53 6.99
CA LEU A 97 -0.40 -8.29 5.78
C LEU A 97 1.00 -7.96 5.27
N GLU A 98 1.87 -8.96 5.17
CA GLU A 98 3.21 -8.83 4.60
C GLU A 98 3.30 -9.55 3.24
N ILE A 99 3.83 -8.87 2.22
CA ILE A 99 4.03 -9.46 0.89
C ILE A 99 5.52 -9.73 0.71
N GLY A 100 5.89 -11.00 0.51
CA GLY A 100 7.28 -11.41 0.33
C GLY A 100 8.12 -11.21 1.60
N PRO A 101 7.84 -11.94 2.69
CA PRO A 101 8.59 -11.86 3.95
C PRO A 101 10.07 -12.23 3.77
N GLY A 102 10.44 -13.00 2.74
CA GLY A 102 11.81 -13.42 2.48
C GLY A 102 12.39 -14.22 3.65
N THR A 103 13.43 -13.70 4.29
CA THR A 103 14.04 -14.33 5.49
C THR A 103 13.28 -14.03 6.79
N GLY A 104 12.27 -13.16 6.75
CA GLY A 104 11.46 -12.79 7.91
C GLY A 104 12.06 -11.68 8.78
N SER A 105 13.00 -10.88 8.27
CA SER A 105 13.60 -9.79 9.06
C SER A 105 12.58 -8.70 9.44
N LEU A 106 11.72 -8.30 8.50
CA LEU A 106 10.62 -7.38 8.81
C LEU A 106 9.53 -8.08 9.65
N THR A 107 9.15 -9.30 9.28
CA THR A 107 8.20 -10.13 10.04
C THR A 107 8.53 -10.16 11.54
N ASN A 108 9.81 -10.34 11.89
CA ASN A 108 10.28 -10.36 13.27
C ASN A 108 9.98 -9.04 14.00
N VAL A 109 10.25 -7.90 13.36
CA VAL A 109 9.96 -6.57 13.95
C VAL A 109 8.46 -6.36 14.14
N LEU A 110 7.64 -6.78 13.17
CA LEU A 110 6.19 -6.66 13.25
C LEU A 110 5.60 -7.49 14.40
N ILE A 111 6.04 -8.74 14.55
CA ILE A 111 5.61 -9.62 15.66
C ILE A 111 6.05 -9.04 17.01
N ASN A 112 7.29 -8.56 17.11
CA ASN A 112 7.81 -7.93 18.33
C ASN A 112 7.09 -6.62 18.69
N SER A 113 6.49 -5.95 17.71
CA SER A 113 5.63 -4.78 17.93
C SER A 113 4.22 -5.17 18.43
N GLY A 114 3.94 -6.47 18.54
CA GLY A 114 2.67 -6.98 19.05
C GLY A 114 1.67 -7.42 17.99
N ALA A 115 1.98 -7.20 16.71
CA ALA A 115 1.08 -7.49 15.61
C ALA A 115 0.94 -9.00 15.34
N THR A 116 -0.20 -9.38 14.79
CA THR A 116 -0.39 -10.68 14.12
C THR A 116 -0.10 -10.50 12.64
N VAL A 117 0.85 -11.26 12.10
CA VAL A 117 1.31 -11.13 10.73
C VAL A 117 0.78 -12.27 9.85
N LEU A 118 0.06 -11.92 8.79
CA LEU A 118 -0.24 -12.81 7.67
C LEU A 118 0.71 -12.48 6.51
N ALA A 119 1.63 -13.40 6.21
CA ALA A 119 2.55 -13.25 5.09
C ALA A 119 2.08 -14.02 3.84
N ILE A 120 2.32 -13.46 2.66
CA ILE A 120 2.15 -14.12 1.36
C ILE A 120 3.51 -14.24 0.69
N GLU A 121 3.97 -15.47 0.46
CA GLU A 121 5.28 -15.76 -0.13
C GLU A 121 5.14 -16.72 -1.31
N LYS A 122 5.78 -16.40 -2.42
CA LYS A 122 5.72 -17.19 -3.64
C LYS A 122 6.80 -18.28 -3.67
N ASP A 123 7.96 -18.05 -3.07
CA ASP A 123 9.05 -19.02 -3.04
C ASP A 123 8.80 -20.07 -1.93
N PRO A 124 8.53 -21.35 -2.28
CA PRO A 124 8.30 -22.41 -1.29
C PRO A 124 9.44 -22.52 -0.26
N HIS A 125 10.68 -22.27 -0.67
CA HIS A 125 11.80 -22.38 0.25
C HIS A 125 11.77 -21.29 1.32
N MET A 126 11.34 -20.08 0.94
CA MET A 126 11.20 -18.96 1.89
C MET A 126 10.03 -19.22 2.83
N VAL A 127 8.94 -19.80 2.34
CA VAL A 127 7.81 -20.26 3.19
C VAL A 127 8.31 -21.22 4.26
N ASP A 128 9.07 -22.25 3.90
CA ASP A 128 9.61 -23.20 4.88
C ASP A 128 10.51 -22.52 5.92
N LEU A 129 11.32 -21.54 5.48
CA LEU A 129 12.22 -20.80 6.35
C LEU A 129 11.46 -20.00 7.41
N VAL A 130 10.48 -19.19 6.99
CA VAL A 130 9.74 -18.34 7.93
C VAL A 130 8.78 -19.17 8.77
N ARG A 131 8.24 -20.28 8.25
CA ARG A 131 7.41 -21.22 9.02
C ARG A 131 8.21 -21.85 10.15
N GLU A 132 9.43 -22.33 9.89
CA GLU A 132 10.34 -22.85 10.91
C GLU A 132 10.77 -21.76 11.90
N ARG A 133 11.16 -20.58 11.39
CA ARG A 133 11.63 -19.45 12.22
C ARG A 133 10.60 -18.98 13.24
N PHE A 134 9.32 -19.01 12.88
CA PHE A 134 8.22 -18.49 13.70
C PHE A 134 7.25 -19.60 14.15
N GLU A 135 7.70 -20.87 14.20
CA GLU A 135 6.87 -22.01 14.59
C GLU A 135 6.33 -21.90 16.02
N THR A 136 7.09 -21.25 16.91
CA THR A 136 6.76 -21.13 18.34
C THR A 136 5.77 -20.02 18.67
N THR A 137 5.34 -19.22 17.67
CA THR A 137 4.40 -18.12 17.87
C THR A 137 3.11 -18.34 17.09
N ASP A 138 1.97 -18.05 17.73
CA ASP A 138 0.65 -18.04 17.12
C ASP A 138 0.36 -16.72 16.37
N LYS A 139 1.22 -15.71 16.54
CA LYS A 139 1.12 -14.40 15.89
C LYS A 139 1.58 -14.40 14.43
N PHE A 140 1.96 -15.55 13.85
CA PHE A 140 2.44 -15.62 12.46
C PHE A 140 1.72 -16.69 11.64
N LYS A 141 1.34 -16.33 10.41
CA LYS A 141 0.86 -17.27 9.40
C LYS A 141 1.45 -16.91 8.05
N VAL A 142 1.93 -17.92 7.31
CA VAL A 142 2.43 -17.74 5.94
C VAL A 142 1.59 -18.55 4.94
N LEU A 143 1.22 -17.92 3.84
CA LEU A 143 0.56 -18.53 2.68
C LEU A 143 1.56 -18.64 1.53
N GLN A 144 1.65 -19.85 0.95
CA GLN A 144 2.47 -20.09 -0.23
C GLN A 144 1.68 -19.75 -1.50
N GLU A 145 1.63 -18.49 -1.87
CA GLU A 145 0.88 -18.01 -3.03
C GLU A 145 1.63 -16.92 -3.80
N ASP A 146 1.30 -16.80 -5.09
CA ASP A 146 1.68 -15.62 -5.85
C ASP A 146 0.72 -14.49 -5.50
N PHE A 147 1.20 -13.44 -4.85
CA PHE A 147 0.38 -12.28 -4.50
C PHE A 147 -0.39 -11.70 -5.71
N VAL A 148 0.20 -11.75 -6.90
CA VAL A 148 -0.40 -11.27 -8.16
C VAL A 148 -1.54 -12.20 -8.63
N LYS A 149 -1.75 -13.34 -8.00
CA LYS A 149 -2.84 -14.29 -8.32
C LYS A 149 -3.71 -14.62 -7.11
N CYS A 150 -3.32 -14.19 -5.91
CA CYS A 150 -4.02 -14.51 -4.68
C CYS A 150 -5.35 -13.76 -4.57
N HIS A 151 -6.36 -14.40 -3.97
CA HIS A 151 -7.64 -13.77 -3.65
C HIS A 151 -7.60 -13.29 -2.20
N ILE A 152 -6.89 -12.19 -1.96
CA ILE A 152 -6.55 -11.74 -0.60
C ILE A 152 -7.74 -11.59 0.33
N ARG A 153 -8.89 -11.17 -0.23
CA ARG A 153 -10.14 -10.97 0.50
C ARG A 153 -10.56 -12.25 1.24
N SER A 154 -10.42 -13.41 0.60
CA SER A 154 -10.81 -14.69 1.18
C SER A 154 -9.94 -15.07 2.39
N HIS A 155 -8.67 -14.64 2.41
CA HIS A 155 -7.74 -14.94 3.50
C HIS A 155 -7.82 -13.94 4.65
N ILE A 156 -8.11 -12.68 4.33
CA ILE A 156 -8.15 -11.58 5.29
C ILE A 156 -9.50 -11.53 6.02
N SER A 157 -10.62 -11.83 5.35
CA SER A 157 -11.96 -11.69 5.97
C SER A 157 -12.10 -12.44 7.30
N PRO A 158 -11.69 -13.73 7.42
CA PRO A 158 -11.79 -14.46 8.69
C PRO A 158 -10.93 -13.87 9.82
N ILE A 159 -9.85 -13.14 9.48
CA ILE A 159 -8.93 -12.54 10.44
C ILE A 159 -9.45 -11.19 10.94
N LEU A 160 -10.18 -10.46 10.08
CA LEU A 160 -10.74 -9.15 10.39
C LEU A 160 -12.07 -9.16 11.12
N GLU A 161 -12.84 -10.25 11.04
CA GLU A 161 -14.18 -10.34 11.65
C GLU A 161 -14.19 -9.98 13.15
N ASN A 162 -13.04 -9.98 13.83
CA ASN A 162 -12.89 -9.64 15.24
C ASN A 162 -11.90 -8.51 15.55
N ARG A 163 -11.40 -7.75 14.55
CA ARG A 163 -10.31 -6.76 14.78
C ARG A 163 -10.54 -5.45 14.03
N LYS A 164 -10.14 -4.33 14.65
CA LYS A 164 -10.25 -2.99 14.06
C LYS A 164 -9.31 -2.84 12.86
N ALA A 165 -9.85 -2.17 11.83
CA ALA A 165 -9.24 -1.57 10.64
C ALA A 165 -7.88 -2.11 10.13
N LEU A 166 -7.86 -2.58 8.88
CA LEU A 166 -6.63 -2.66 8.08
C LEU A 166 -6.17 -1.26 7.70
N ASN A 167 -5.04 -0.83 8.25
CA ASN A 167 -4.20 0.19 7.64
C ASN A 167 -3.22 -0.51 6.69
N VAL A 168 -3.57 -0.63 5.42
CA VAL A 168 -2.69 -1.17 4.36
C VAL A 168 -2.06 0.01 3.62
N SER A 169 -0.77 0.05 3.26
CA SER A 169 0.36 -0.84 3.49
C SER A 169 1.61 -0.03 3.19
N LEU A 170 2.71 -0.38 3.84
CA LEU A 170 4.01 0.18 3.51
C LEU A 170 4.60 -0.56 2.32
N ILE A 171 4.94 0.16 1.25
CA ILE A 171 5.57 -0.42 0.06
C ILE A 171 7.03 0.03 0.00
N ARG A 172 7.93 -0.95 0.09
CA ARG A 172 9.29 -0.78 -0.38
C ARG A 172 9.27 -0.78 -1.91
N ALA A 173 9.39 0.40 -2.50
CA ALA A 173 9.47 0.58 -3.95
C ALA A 173 10.86 1.07 -4.35
N LYS A 174 11.20 0.96 -5.63
CA LYS A 174 12.33 1.73 -6.19
C LYS A 174 12.05 3.20 -5.94
N GLU A 175 13.06 3.96 -5.52
CA GLU A 175 12.90 5.36 -5.11
C GLU A 175 12.16 6.21 -6.15
N GLU A 176 12.55 6.11 -7.42
CA GLU A 176 11.88 6.80 -8.51
C GLU A 176 10.39 6.43 -8.63
N THR A 177 10.03 5.15 -8.40
CA THR A 177 8.63 4.70 -8.42
C THR A 177 7.85 5.24 -7.22
N ALA A 178 8.47 5.28 -6.05
CA ALA A 178 7.87 5.85 -4.84
C ALA A 178 7.55 7.33 -5.02
N VAL A 179 8.53 8.13 -5.46
CA VAL A 179 8.35 9.56 -5.72
C VAL A 179 7.22 9.77 -6.72
N ARG A 180 7.18 8.99 -7.80
CA ARG A 180 6.11 9.08 -8.81
C ARG A 180 4.72 8.75 -8.28
N LEU A 181 4.57 7.92 -7.25
CA LEU A 181 3.26 7.57 -6.68
C LEU A 181 2.74 8.63 -5.71
N VAL A 182 3.66 9.28 -4.99
CA VAL A 182 3.34 10.28 -3.95
C VAL A 182 3.20 11.68 -4.55
N GLU A 183 4.12 12.07 -5.43
CA GLU A 183 4.26 13.45 -5.88
C GLU A 183 3.17 13.81 -6.92
N LEU A 184 2.08 14.39 -6.43
CA LEU A 184 0.93 14.88 -7.20
C LEU A 184 1.25 16.06 -8.12
N SER A 185 2.26 16.85 -7.76
CA SER A 185 2.65 18.08 -8.48
C SER A 185 3.33 17.79 -9.83
N LEU A 186 3.79 16.56 -10.06
CA LEU A 186 4.41 16.13 -11.30
C LEU A 186 3.35 15.95 -12.39
N ARG A 187 2.91 17.06 -13.00
CA ARG A 187 2.27 17.14 -14.33
C ARG A 187 3.27 16.74 -15.42
N THR A 188 3.90 15.60 -15.24
CA THR A 188 4.98 15.08 -16.07
C THR A 188 4.42 14.00 -16.99
N SER A 189 5.18 13.66 -18.03
CA SER A 189 4.89 12.52 -18.91
C SER A 189 4.77 11.17 -18.18
N GLU A 190 5.08 11.12 -16.89
CA GLU A 190 5.06 9.92 -16.04
C GLU A 190 3.77 9.75 -15.25
N TYR A 191 2.83 10.72 -15.27
CA TYR A 191 1.52 10.57 -14.64
C TYR A 191 0.68 9.48 -15.36
N ARG A 192 0.05 8.58 -14.59
CA ARG A 192 -0.61 7.36 -15.10
C ARG A 192 -1.92 7.07 -14.34
N PRO A 193 -2.78 6.17 -14.83
CA PRO A 193 -4.00 5.76 -14.11
C PRO A 193 -3.77 5.31 -12.67
N ILE A 194 -2.61 4.73 -12.35
CA ILE A 194 -2.29 4.31 -10.98
C ILE A 194 -2.18 5.49 -10.01
N ASN A 195 -1.76 6.67 -10.46
CA ASN A 195 -1.73 7.87 -9.63
C ASN A 195 -3.15 8.26 -9.20
N ILE A 196 -4.07 8.31 -10.17
CA ILE A 196 -5.48 8.60 -9.91
C ILE A 196 -6.07 7.56 -8.94
N PHE A 197 -5.78 6.29 -9.17
CA PHE A 197 -6.28 5.20 -8.34
C PHE A 197 -5.76 5.25 -6.90
N VAL A 198 -4.45 5.46 -6.70
CA VAL A 198 -3.87 5.62 -5.36
C VAL A 198 -4.50 6.80 -4.63
N ASN A 199 -4.60 7.96 -5.29
CA ASN A 199 -5.13 9.17 -4.66
C ASN A 199 -6.65 9.12 -4.44
N PHE A 200 -7.37 8.31 -5.22
CA PHE A 200 -8.79 8.07 -5.01
C PHE A 200 -9.04 7.34 -3.69
N TYR A 201 -8.28 6.27 -3.42
CA TYR A 201 -8.50 5.38 -2.27
C TYR A 201 -7.64 5.70 -1.04
N SER A 202 -6.59 6.50 -1.19
CA SER A 202 -5.60 6.70 -0.14
C SER A 202 -4.94 8.08 -0.19
N GLU A 203 -4.20 8.36 0.87
CA GLU A 203 -3.31 9.50 1.01
C GLU A 203 -1.87 8.96 1.05
N PRO A 204 -1.16 9.00 -0.10
CA PRO A 204 0.21 8.51 -0.19
C PRO A 204 1.19 9.48 0.46
N GLU A 205 2.16 8.96 1.21
CA GLU A 205 3.19 9.75 1.88
C GLU A 205 4.58 9.13 1.69
N TYR A 206 5.51 9.93 1.20
CA TYR A 206 6.92 9.55 1.13
C TYR A 206 7.55 9.73 2.50
N ASN A 207 8.10 8.65 3.07
CA ASN A 207 8.70 8.70 4.40
C ASN A 207 10.20 8.97 4.29
N PHE A 208 10.96 8.03 3.72
CA PHE A 208 12.41 8.14 3.60
C PHE A 208 13.00 7.23 2.52
N ARG A 209 14.19 7.61 2.04
CA ARG A 209 15.02 6.81 1.14
C ARG A 209 15.74 5.71 1.91
N VAL A 210 15.85 4.54 1.29
CA VAL A 210 16.67 3.43 1.78
C VAL A 210 17.80 3.14 0.78
N PRO A 211 19.07 3.41 1.16
CA PRO A 211 20.20 3.10 0.30
C PRO A 211 20.27 1.62 -0.07
N ARG A 212 20.55 1.33 -1.34
CA ARG A 212 20.69 -0.04 -1.88
C ARG A 212 21.72 -0.90 -1.14
N THR A 213 22.69 -0.28 -0.47
CA THR A 213 23.71 -0.96 0.34
C THR A 213 23.14 -1.68 1.56
N ASN A 214 21.89 -1.41 1.94
CA ASN A 214 21.20 -2.13 3.00
C ASN A 214 20.58 -3.46 2.54
N PHE A 215 20.85 -3.90 1.31
CA PHE A 215 20.25 -5.12 0.75
C PHE A 215 21.28 -6.13 0.27
N PHE A 216 20.89 -7.41 0.34
CA PHE A 216 21.60 -8.52 -0.29
C PHE A 216 20.66 -9.39 -1.14
N PRO A 217 21.02 -9.71 -2.40
CA PRO A 217 22.03 -9.03 -3.19
C PRO A 217 21.72 -7.54 -3.33
N GLN A 218 22.72 -6.72 -3.53
CA GLN A 218 22.51 -5.28 -3.71
C GLN A 218 21.73 -5.02 -5.02
N PRO A 219 20.62 -4.27 -4.99
CA PRO A 219 19.89 -3.88 -6.19
C PRO A 219 20.62 -2.79 -6.98
N ASN A 220 20.14 -2.53 -8.20
CA ASN A 220 20.73 -1.51 -9.08
C ASN A 220 20.36 -0.07 -8.68
N VAL A 221 19.31 0.11 -7.90
CA VAL A 221 18.76 1.41 -7.50
C VAL A 221 18.41 1.40 -6.03
N ASP A 222 18.33 2.58 -5.44
CA ASP A 222 17.85 2.73 -4.07
C ASP A 222 16.35 2.43 -3.96
N ALA A 223 15.94 2.09 -2.75
CA ALA A 223 14.55 1.93 -2.41
C ALA A 223 14.04 3.17 -1.68
N ALA A 224 12.73 3.26 -1.52
CA ALA A 224 12.10 4.23 -0.64
C ALA A 224 10.93 3.58 0.07
N VAL A 225 10.62 4.15 1.22
CA VAL A 225 9.48 3.78 2.05
C VAL A 225 8.35 4.76 1.79
N VAL A 226 7.22 4.22 1.34
CA VAL A 226 5.97 4.96 1.12
C VAL A 226 4.87 4.32 1.93
N THR A 227 4.08 5.15 2.60
CA THR A 227 2.86 4.76 3.30
C THR A 227 1.65 5.20 2.48
N PHE A 228 0.57 4.42 2.55
CA PHE A 228 -0.71 4.78 1.95
C PHE A 228 -1.73 4.72 3.08
N ARG A 229 -2.26 5.87 3.50
CA ARG A 229 -3.36 5.89 4.47
C ARG A 229 -4.66 5.74 3.70
N LEU A 230 -5.38 4.64 3.89
CA LEU A 230 -6.66 4.43 3.23
C LEU A 230 -7.70 5.44 3.72
N LYS A 231 -8.42 6.04 2.78
CA LYS A 231 -9.59 6.89 3.07
C LYS A 231 -10.75 6.02 3.51
N GLN A 232 -11.64 6.56 4.33
CA GLN A 232 -12.91 5.88 4.63
C GLN A 232 -13.85 5.99 3.42
N ALA A 233 -14.77 5.03 3.26
CA ALA A 233 -15.68 5.03 2.12
C ALA A 233 -16.46 6.36 1.91
N PRO A 234 -16.90 7.07 2.96
CA PRO A 234 -17.51 8.40 2.81
C PRO A 234 -16.57 9.50 2.28
N ASP A 235 -15.26 9.34 2.45
CA ASP A 235 -14.24 10.32 2.05
C ASP A 235 -13.73 10.08 0.61
N TYR A 236 -14.21 9.03 -0.07
CA TYR A 236 -13.89 8.81 -1.46
C TYR A 236 -14.50 9.90 -2.34
N PRO A 237 -13.82 10.32 -3.43
CA PRO A 237 -14.39 11.27 -4.37
C PRO A 237 -15.73 10.80 -4.92
N SER A 238 -16.72 11.70 -4.92
CA SER A 238 -18.09 11.38 -5.32
C SER A 238 -18.19 11.14 -6.83
N VAL A 239 -18.40 9.88 -7.22
CA VAL A 239 -18.62 9.45 -8.60
C VAL A 239 -19.81 8.48 -8.64
N ALA A 240 -20.65 8.57 -9.68
CA ALA A 240 -21.83 7.72 -9.83
C ALA A 240 -21.50 6.21 -9.85
N SER A 241 -20.34 5.83 -10.39
CA SER A 241 -19.84 4.46 -10.38
C SER A 241 -18.31 4.47 -10.42
N THR A 242 -17.66 3.90 -9.41
CA THR A 242 -16.19 3.76 -9.37
C THR A 242 -15.69 2.91 -10.54
N LYS A 243 -16.43 1.86 -10.92
CA LYS A 243 -16.10 1.01 -12.08
C LYS A 243 -16.07 1.82 -13.38
N SER A 244 -17.11 2.60 -13.63
CA SER A 244 -17.22 3.40 -14.84
C SER A 244 -16.22 4.57 -14.84
N PHE A 245 -15.99 5.19 -13.69
CA PHE A 245 -14.95 6.21 -13.51
C PHE A 245 -13.57 5.68 -13.89
N PHE A 246 -13.12 4.56 -13.31
CA PHE A 246 -11.81 4.01 -13.64
C PHE A 246 -11.73 3.51 -15.09
N SER A 247 -12.83 3.00 -15.66
CA SER A 247 -12.87 2.67 -17.09
C SER A 247 -12.63 3.90 -17.99
N MET A 248 -13.21 5.06 -17.63
CA MET A 248 -12.95 6.34 -18.31
C MET A 248 -11.50 6.78 -18.11
N VAL A 249 -10.96 6.73 -16.89
CA VAL A 249 -9.56 7.06 -16.61
C VAL A 249 -8.63 6.19 -17.45
N HIS A 250 -8.81 4.87 -17.47
CA HIS A 250 -8.01 3.98 -18.31
C HIS A 250 -8.11 4.33 -19.81
N SER A 251 -9.30 4.65 -20.28
CA SER A 251 -9.54 5.09 -21.65
C SER A 251 -8.82 6.39 -21.99
N ALA A 252 -8.79 7.36 -21.06
CA ALA A 252 -8.10 8.63 -21.23
C ALA A 252 -6.61 8.43 -21.56
N PHE A 253 -5.95 7.52 -20.84
CA PHE A 253 -4.53 7.21 -21.02
C PHE A 253 -4.25 6.21 -22.17
N ASN A 254 -5.26 5.77 -22.94
CA ASN A 254 -5.12 4.80 -24.03
C ASN A 254 -4.56 5.42 -25.34
N GLY A 255 -3.44 6.13 -25.22
CA GLY A 255 -2.74 6.76 -26.33
C GLY A 255 -1.76 7.82 -25.86
N LYS A 256 -0.48 7.65 -26.19
CA LYS A 256 0.55 8.63 -25.81
C LYS A 256 0.25 9.98 -26.46
N ARG A 257 0.24 11.06 -25.67
CA ARG A 257 0.13 12.45 -26.12
C ARG A 257 -1.19 12.80 -26.82
N LYS A 258 -2.22 11.95 -26.74
CA LYS A 258 -3.55 12.26 -27.28
C LYS A 258 -4.29 13.22 -26.35
N MET A 259 -5.01 14.18 -26.94
CA MET A 259 -5.94 15.05 -26.21
C MET A 259 -7.14 14.24 -25.70
N LEU A 260 -7.71 14.63 -24.56
CA LEU A 260 -8.84 13.94 -23.92
C LEU A 260 -10.04 13.76 -24.86
N ARG A 261 -10.38 14.79 -25.64
CA ARG A 261 -11.43 14.74 -26.67
C ARG A 261 -11.25 13.65 -27.73
N ARG A 262 -10.01 13.18 -27.95
CA ARG A 262 -9.68 12.08 -28.86
C ARG A 262 -9.59 10.75 -28.12
N SER A 263 -9.07 10.74 -26.89
CA SER A 263 -8.97 9.53 -26.09
C SER A 263 -10.32 9.02 -25.58
N LEU A 264 -11.29 9.91 -25.38
CA LEU A 264 -12.60 9.59 -24.81
C LEU A 264 -13.75 9.62 -25.84
N GLN A 265 -13.46 9.81 -27.14
CA GLN A 265 -14.47 9.98 -28.19
C GLN A 265 -15.40 8.77 -28.38
N HIS A 266 -15.01 7.58 -27.90
CA HIS A 266 -15.85 6.38 -27.91
C HIS A 266 -16.82 6.33 -26.72
N ILE A 267 -16.60 7.15 -25.69
CA ILE A 267 -17.48 7.26 -24.52
C ILE A 267 -18.51 8.38 -24.75
N CYS A 268 -18.06 9.51 -25.30
CA CYS A 268 -18.86 10.72 -25.46
C CYS A 268 -18.37 11.49 -26.71
N PRO A 269 -19.27 12.13 -27.49
CA PRO A 269 -18.87 12.97 -28.63
C PRO A 269 -17.82 14.03 -28.27
N SER A 270 -16.87 14.29 -29.17
CA SER A 270 -15.75 15.21 -28.88
C SER A 270 -16.20 16.63 -28.50
N ASN A 271 -17.30 17.13 -29.07
CA ASN A 271 -17.86 18.45 -28.75
C ASN A 271 -18.43 18.53 -27.33
N GLU A 272 -18.96 17.44 -26.80
CA GLU A 272 -19.45 17.37 -25.42
C GLU A 272 -18.28 17.25 -24.43
N ILE A 273 -17.24 16.49 -24.78
CA ILE A 273 -16.00 16.45 -23.99
C ILE A 273 -15.34 17.83 -23.94
N GLU A 274 -15.25 18.54 -25.07
CA GLU A 274 -14.69 19.90 -25.11
C GLU A 274 -15.52 20.87 -24.26
N ARG A 275 -16.86 20.75 -24.25
CA ARG A 275 -17.74 21.53 -23.38
C ARG A 275 -17.52 21.21 -21.91
N ALA A 276 -17.49 19.93 -21.54
CA ALA A 276 -17.26 19.50 -20.17
C ALA A 276 -15.87 19.93 -19.66
N LEU A 277 -14.84 19.92 -20.52
CA LEU A 277 -13.53 20.50 -20.18
C LEU A 277 -13.64 21.99 -19.90
N GLY A 278 -14.33 22.75 -20.75
CA GLY A 278 -14.57 24.18 -20.55
C GLY A 278 -15.30 24.48 -19.24
N ASP A 279 -16.37 23.73 -18.95
CA ASP A 279 -17.16 23.85 -17.72
C ASP A 279 -16.36 23.48 -16.46
N ALA A 280 -15.37 22.60 -16.60
CA ALA A 280 -14.42 22.25 -15.55
C ALA A 280 -13.26 23.26 -15.40
N GLY A 281 -13.18 24.29 -16.25
CA GLY A 281 -12.11 25.28 -16.25
C GLY A 281 -10.81 24.80 -16.92
N LEU A 282 -10.89 23.79 -17.79
CA LEU A 282 -9.75 23.16 -18.45
C LEU A 282 -9.71 23.51 -19.96
N PRO A 283 -8.51 23.63 -20.57
CA PRO A 283 -8.40 23.79 -22.02
C PRO A 283 -9.04 22.64 -22.80
N THR A 284 -9.67 22.91 -23.94
CA THR A 284 -10.21 21.87 -24.85
C THR A 284 -9.12 20.96 -25.43
N THR A 285 -7.87 21.43 -25.40
CA THR A 285 -6.67 20.70 -25.81
C THR A 285 -6.05 19.85 -24.70
N SER A 286 -6.66 19.80 -23.51
CA SER A 286 -6.08 19.14 -22.33
C SER A 286 -5.76 17.68 -22.60
N ARG A 287 -4.67 17.21 -22.00
CA ARG A 287 -4.22 15.82 -22.04
C ARG A 287 -4.40 15.13 -20.69
N PRO A 288 -4.53 13.80 -20.66
CA PRO A 288 -4.75 13.05 -19.42
C PRO A 288 -3.72 13.34 -18.33
N GLU A 289 -2.44 13.50 -18.70
CA GLU A 289 -1.35 13.80 -17.76
C GLU A 289 -1.38 15.21 -17.15
N GLU A 290 -2.25 16.09 -17.65
CA GLU A 290 -2.41 17.47 -17.17
C GLU A 290 -3.53 17.59 -16.12
N LEU A 291 -4.37 16.57 -15.98
CA LEU A 291 -5.53 16.56 -15.08
C LEU A 291 -5.17 16.02 -13.69
N THR A 292 -5.71 16.68 -12.66
CA THR A 292 -5.73 16.18 -11.29
C THR A 292 -6.84 15.15 -11.07
N LEU A 293 -6.84 14.46 -9.93
CA LEU A 293 -7.95 13.59 -9.51
C LEU A 293 -9.30 14.33 -9.53
N ASP A 294 -9.33 15.55 -8.98
CA ASP A 294 -10.55 16.36 -8.92
C ASP A 294 -11.04 16.76 -10.32
N ASP A 295 -10.11 17.05 -11.23
CA ASP A 295 -10.44 17.32 -12.64
C ASP A 295 -11.07 16.10 -13.31
N PHE A 296 -10.52 14.90 -13.10
CA PHE A 296 -11.10 13.66 -13.60
C PHE A 296 -12.49 13.39 -13.02
N VAL A 297 -12.70 13.66 -11.73
CA VAL A 297 -14.00 13.48 -11.05
C VAL A 297 -15.03 14.45 -11.61
N LYS A 298 -14.68 15.74 -11.78
CA LYS A 298 -15.55 16.75 -12.40
C LYS A 298 -15.90 16.35 -13.83
N LEU A 299 -14.90 16.01 -14.64
CA LEU A 299 -15.09 15.60 -16.04
C LEU A 299 -16.02 14.38 -16.14
N TYR A 300 -15.79 13.35 -15.32
CA TYR A 300 -16.65 12.17 -15.27
C TYR A 300 -18.10 12.52 -14.94
N ASN A 301 -18.32 13.32 -13.91
CA ASN A 301 -19.66 13.70 -13.46
C ASN A 301 -20.39 14.63 -14.44
N MET A 302 -19.66 15.35 -15.30
CA MET A 302 -20.24 16.15 -16.38
C MET A 302 -20.61 15.28 -17.59
N ILE A 303 -19.73 14.37 -18.00
CA ILE A 303 -19.98 13.46 -19.13
C ILE A 303 -21.09 12.45 -18.79
N ALA A 304 -21.16 11.96 -17.55
CA ALA A 304 -22.16 10.98 -17.12
C ALA A 304 -23.59 11.56 -16.97
N LYS A 305 -23.76 12.89 -17.05
CA LYS A 305 -25.06 13.58 -17.00
C LYS A 305 -25.67 13.80 -18.38
N VAL A 306 -24.93 13.52 -19.45
CA VAL A 306 -25.37 13.60 -20.84
C VAL A 306 -25.80 12.21 -21.30
#